data_AF-A0A1V1WBN8-F1
#
_entry.id   AF-A0A1V1WBN8-F1
#
_cell.length_a   1.000
_cell.length_b   1.000
_cell.length_c   1.000
_cell.angle_alpha   90.00
_cell.angle_beta   90.00
_cell.angle_gamma   90.00
#
_symmetry.space_group_name_H-M   'P 1'
#
loop_
_entity.id
_entity.type
_entity.pdbx_description
1 polymer ?
#
loop_
_entity_poly.entity_id
_entity_poly.type
_entity_poly.pdbx_seq_one_letter_code
_entity_poly.pdbx_strand_id
1 'polypeptide(L)' 'MLLVITFMMAFDEINADGKKCLVSSECHDYCWKGNKCSRGKCINKRCKCYNCRG' A
#
# COMPACT_ATOMS: atom_id res chain seq x y z
N MET A 1 -27.69 11.12 -7.26
CA MET A 1 -27.25 9.71 -7.18
C MET A 1 -25.79 9.71 -6.73
N LEU A 2 -25.56 9.72 -5.41
CA LEU A 2 -24.31 10.08 -4.73
C LEU A 2 -23.63 8.81 -4.15
N LEU A 3 -23.39 7.79 -4.98
CA LEU A 3 -22.94 6.47 -4.48
C LEU A 3 -21.62 5.96 -5.10
N VAL A 4 -20.97 6.74 -5.97
CA VAL A 4 -19.80 6.25 -6.73
C VAL A 4 -18.47 6.92 -6.32
N ILE A 5 -18.49 7.86 -5.37
CA ILE A 5 -17.27 8.60 -4.99
C ILE A 5 -16.57 7.98 -3.76
N THR A 6 -17.24 7.10 -3.01
CA THR A 6 -16.67 6.50 -1.78
C THR A 6 -15.70 5.36 -2.04
N PHE A 7 -15.73 4.70 -3.20
CA PHE A 7 -14.85 3.55 -3.47
C PHE A 7 -13.39 3.93 -3.75
N MET A 8 -13.10 5.18 -4.14
CA MET A 8 -11.71 5.61 -4.34
C MET A 8 -11.01 5.97 -3.03
N MET A 9 -11.75 6.20 -1.94
CA MET A 9 -11.17 6.56 -0.64
C MET A 9 -10.80 5.35 0.23
N ALA A 10 -11.37 4.17 -0.05
CA ALA A 10 -11.03 2.93 0.66
C ALA A 10 -9.61 2.42 0.35
N PHE A 11 -8.97 2.87 -0.74
CA PHE A 11 -7.61 2.47 -1.09
C PHE A 11 -6.52 3.34 -0.43
N ASP A 12 -6.86 4.55 0.01
CA ASP A 12 -5.93 5.39 0.78
C ASP A 12 -5.90 4.99 2.26
N GLU A 13 -7.01 4.46 2.80
CA GLU A 13 -7.14 4.12 4.21
C GLU A 13 -6.50 2.78 4.62
N ILE A 14 -6.28 1.84 3.67
CA ILE A 14 -5.59 0.57 3.96
C ILE A 14 -4.08 0.78 4.30
N ASN A 15 -3.52 1.97 4.02
CA ASN A 15 -2.08 2.22 4.17
C ASN A 15 -1.68 2.94 5.47
N ALA A 16 -2.58 3.11 6.43
CA ALA A 16 -2.22 3.67 7.75
C ALA A 16 -1.43 2.69 8.64
N ASP A 17 -1.40 1.38 8.33
CA ASP A 17 -0.71 0.35 9.12
C ASP A 17 0.31 -0.50 8.32
N GLY A 18 1.16 0.17 7.54
CA GLY A 18 2.24 -0.50 6.82
C GLY A 18 3.22 -1.22 7.77
N LYS A 19 3.76 -2.37 7.35
CA LYS A 19 4.85 -3.08 8.05
C LYS A 19 5.99 -2.09 8.37
N LYS A 20 6.56 -2.16 9.57
CA LYS A 20 7.80 -1.42 9.90
C LYS A 20 8.92 -1.85 8.95
N CYS A 21 9.68 -0.88 8.47
CA CYS A 21 10.79 -1.09 7.56
C CYS A 21 11.98 -0.20 7.92
N LEU A 22 13.17 -0.70 7.58
CA LEU A 22 14.42 0.04 7.60
C LEU A 22 14.83 0.47 6.20
N VAL A 23 14.50 -0.35 5.19
CA VAL A 23 14.85 -0.11 3.78
C VAL A 23 13.69 -0.44 2.85
N SER A 24 13.70 0.15 1.66
CA SER A 24 12.58 0.00 0.70
C SER A 24 12.45 -1.41 0.11
N SER A 25 13.53 -2.21 0.08
CA SER A 25 13.49 -3.60 -0.43
C SER A 25 12.59 -4.52 0.43
N GLU A 26 12.56 -4.33 1.75
CA GLU A 26 11.68 -5.06 2.67
C GLU A 26 10.19 -4.85 2.36
N CYS A 27 9.88 -3.69 1.79
CA CYS A 27 8.53 -3.34 1.40
C CYS A 27 8.14 -3.91 0.04
N HIS A 28 9.11 -4.17 -0.85
CA HIS A 28 8.83 -4.81 -2.12
C HIS A 28 8.21 -6.19 -1.90
N ASP A 29 8.86 -7.02 -1.08
CA ASP A 29 8.37 -8.38 -0.78
C ASP A 29 7.03 -8.36 -0.04
N TYR A 30 6.87 -7.45 0.93
CA TYR A 30 5.62 -7.29 1.68
C TYR A 30 4.45 -6.91 0.74
N CYS A 31 4.66 -5.91 -0.12
CA CYS A 31 3.65 -5.41 -1.03
C CYS A 31 3.33 -6.41 -2.17
N TRP A 32 4.34 -7.15 -2.62
CA TRP A 32 4.17 -8.18 -3.65
C TRP A 32 3.37 -9.38 -3.12
N LYS A 33 3.74 -9.91 -1.95
CA LYS A 33 3.13 -11.12 -1.38
C LYS A 33 1.71 -10.89 -0.86
N GLY A 34 1.44 -9.75 -0.22
CA GLY A 34 0.14 -9.49 0.39
C GLY A 34 -0.90 -8.93 -0.59
N ASN A 35 -0.49 -7.95 -1.40
CA ASN A 35 -1.41 -7.12 -2.18
C ASN A 35 -1.15 -7.16 -3.69
N LYS A 36 -0.26 -8.06 -4.16
CA LYS A 36 0.16 -8.18 -5.57
C LYS A 36 0.58 -6.84 -6.19
N CYS A 37 1.19 -5.97 -5.40
CA CYS A 37 1.64 -4.67 -5.85
C CYS A 37 3.06 -4.75 -6.41
N SER A 38 3.26 -4.15 -7.59
CA SER A 38 4.56 -4.14 -8.27
C SER A 38 5.60 -3.24 -7.61
N ARG A 39 5.18 -2.36 -6.68
CA ARG A 39 6.08 -1.38 -6.05
C ARG A 39 5.76 -1.19 -4.58
N GLY A 40 6.79 -1.29 -3.74
CA GLY A 40 6.77 -0.93 -2.33
C GLY A 40 7.90 0.06 -2.02
N LYS A 41 7.65 1.03 -1.14
CA LYS A 41 8.69 1.94 -0.62
C LYS A 41 8.60 2.03 0.90
N CYS A 42 9.76 2.19 1.54
CA CYS A 42 9.82 2.53 2.96
C CYS A 42 9.77 4.04 3.12
N ILE A 43 8.72 4.55 3.75
CA ILE A 43 8.50 5.99 4.01
C ILE A 43 8.15 6.13 5.49
N ASN A 44 8.85 7.02 6.21
CA ASN A 44 8.67 7.20 7.66
C ASN A 44 8.75 5.88 8.45
N LYS A 45 9.69 5.00 8.05
CA LYS A 45 9.87 3.64 8.63
C LYS A 45 8.65 2.73 8.50
N ARG A 46 7.76 3.00 7.55
CA ARG A 46 6.56 2.21 7.25
C ARG A 46 6.50 1.89 5.75
N CYS A 47 6.11 0.67 5.42
CA CYS A 47 5.96 0.25 4.03
C CYS A 47 4.70 0.85 3.41
N LYS A 48 4.86 1.53 2.29
CA LYS A 48 3.76 2.02 1.46
C LYS A 48 3.78 1.29 0.12
N CYS A 49 2.67 0.65 -0.22
CA CYS A 49 2.49 -0.12 -1.45
C CYS A 49 1.87 0.77 -2.53
N TYR A 50 2.33 0.61 -3.76
CA TYR A 50 1.90 1.38 -4.93
C TYR A 50 1.69 0.44 -6.11
N ASN A 51 0.87 0.86 -7.08
CA ASN A 51 0.60 0.08 -8.30
C ASN A 51 0.12 -1.35 -7.99
N CYS A 52 -0.80 -1.44 -7.03
CA CYS A 52 -1.49 -2.66 -6.67
C CYS A 52 -2.54 -2.97 -7.74
N ARG A 53 -2.43 -4.15 -8.36
CA ARG A 53 -3.50 -4.69 -9.20
C ARG A 53 -4.39 -5.52 -8.27
N GLY A 54 -5.45 -4.90 -7.75
CA GLY A 54 -6.47 -5.58 -6.96
C GLY A 54 -7.04 -6.78 -7.69
#